data_AF-A0A949AQG2-F1
#
_entry.id   AF-A0A949AQG2-F1
#
_cell.length_a   1.000
_cell.length_b   1.000
_cell.length_c   1.000
_cell.angle_alpha   90.00
_cell.angle_beta   90.00
_cell.angle_gamma   90.00
#
_symmetry.space_group_name_H-M   'P 1'
#
loop_
_entity.id
_entity.type
_entity.pdbx_description
1 polymer ?
#
loop_
_entity_poly.entity_id
_entity_poly.type
_entity_poly.pdbx_seq_one_letter_code
_entity_poly.pdbx_strand_id
1 'polypeptide(L)'
;MTGEMFEKMKVFLDGFDYRVARSRAELERSFELVYQEYIRQGYIDGHPSGMRFFLHNILPETTTFVAMLEDKVVATATIIPDSPIGLPMDDLYKE
;
A
#
# COMPACT_ATOMS: atom_id res chain seq x y z
N MET A 1 23.72 0.72 15.22
CA MET A 1 23.71 0.74 13.73
C MET A 1 24.95 1.50 13.28
N THR A 2 25.80 0.92 12.43
CA THR A 2 27.07 1.51 11.97
C THR A 2 26.84 2.54 10.85
N GLY A 3 27.73 3.54 10.74
CA GLY A 3 27.61 4.64 9.76
C GLY A 3 27.60 4.19 8.29
N GLU A 4 28.27 3.08 7.96
CA GLU A 4 28.28 2.50 6.61
C GLU A 4 26.90 1.98 6.16
N MET A 5 26.09 1.51 7.12
CA MET A 5 24.72 1.05 6.83
C MET A 5 23.77 2.22 6.57
N PHE A 6 23.97 3.35 7.24
CA PHE A 6 23.19 4.56 6.98
C PHE A 6 23.44 5.12 5.58
N GLU A 7 24.70 5.15 5.12
CA GLU A 7 25.01 5.63 3.77
C GLU A 7 24.43 4.70 2.68
N LYS A 8 24.55 3.38 2.85
CA LYS A 8 23.89 2.43 1.93
C LYS A 8 22.37 2.60 1.90
N MET A 9 21.76 2.84 3.06
CA MET A 9 20.32 3.12 3.15
C MET A 9 19.95 4.41 2.41
N LYS A 10 20.75 5.47 2.56
CA LYS A 10 20.50 6.76 1.93
C LYS A 10 20.56 6.65 0.41
N VAL A 11 21.61 6.02 -0.12
CA VAL A 11 21.77 5.75 -1.56
C VAL A 11 20.63 4.88 -2.11
N PHE A 12 20.17 3.89 -1.32
CA PHE A 12 19.02 3.08 -1.69
C PHE A 12 17.72 3.91 -1.75
N LEU A 13 17.54 4.85 -0.83
CA LEU A 13 16.32 5.67 -0.76
C LEU A 13 16.28 6.81 -1.79
N ASP A 14 17.43 7.31 -2.25
CA ASP A 14 17.52 8.46 -3.17
C ASP A 14 16.92 8.20 -4.58
N GLY A 15 16.74 6.93 -4.97
CA GLY A 15 16.18 6.55 -6.27
C GLY A 15 14.66 6.62 -6.38
N PHE A 16 13.95 6.96 -5.30
CA PHE A 16 12.50 6.85 -5.23
C PHE A 16 11.82 8.19 -4.89
N ASP A 17 10.67 8.46 -5.52
CA ASP A 17 9.75 9.53 -5.13
C ASP A 17 8.70 8.99 -4.16
N TYR A 18 8.77 9.41 -2.90
CA TYR A 18 7.84 9.03 -1.84
C TYR A 18 6.78 10.11 -1.64
N ARG A 19 5.51 9.73 -1.76
CA ARG A 19 4.39 10.67 -1.64
C ARG A 19 3.05 9.99 -1.41
N VAL A 20 2.03 10.79 -1.17
CA VAL A 20 0.63 10.36 -1.27
C VAL A 20 0.28 10.12 -2.75
N ALA A 21 -0.50 9.09 -3.03
CA ALA A 21 -1.05 8.82 -4.36
C ALA A 21 -1.94 10.00 -4.83
N ARG A 22 -1.76 10.44 -6.06
CA ARG A 22 -2.40 11.65 -6.62
C ARG A 22 -3.35 11.36 -7.77
N SER A 23 -3.43 10.10 -8.21
CA SER A 23 -4.28 9.71 -9.32
C SER A 23 -4.94 8.36 -9.08
N ARG A 24 -6.06 8.14 -9.79
CA ARG A 24 -6.74 6.84 -9.83
C ARG A 24 -5.78 5.73 -10.28
N ALA A 25 -4.93 6.01 -11.28
CA ALA A 25 -3.96 5.03 -11.78
C ALA A 25 -2.97 4.62 -10.68
N GLU A 26 -2.41 5.56 -9.92
CA GLU A 26 -1.50 5.24 -8.82
C GLU A 26 -2.17 4.41 -7.72
N LEU A 27 -3.43 4.72 -7.40
CA LEU A 27 -4.22 3.91 -6.46
C LEU A 27 -4.44 2.49 -6.99
N GLU A 28 -4.87 2.34 -8.25
CA GLU A 28 -5.06 1.02 -8.87
C GLU A 28 -3.77 0.19 -8.85
N ARG A 29 -2.62 0.80 -9.18
CA ARG A 29 -1.32 0.09 -9.16
C ARG A 29 -0.90 -0.27 -7.74
N SER A 30 -1.24 0.55 -6.76
CA SER A 30 -1.03 0.22 -5.35
C SER A 30 -1.87 -0.99 -4.92
N PHE A 31 -3.15 -1.03 -5.29
CA PHE A 31 -4.04 -2.14 -4.95
C PHE A 31 -3.72 -3.43 -5.71
N GLU A 32 -3.26 -3.33 -6.97
CA GLU A 32 -2.68 -4.45 -7.72
C GLU A 32 -1.42 -4.98 -7.03
N LEU A 33 -0.50 -4.10 -6.62
CA LEU A 33 0.75 -4.50 -5.96
C LEU A 33 0.49 -5.30 -4.67
N VAL A 34 -0.42 -4.82 -3.81
CA VAL A 34 -0.79 -5.54 -2.59
C VAL A 34 -1.47 -6.88 -2.93
N TYR A 35 -2.36 -6.90 -3.91
CA TYR A 35 -3.03 -8.12 -4.35
C TYR A 35 -2.04 -9.19 -4.80
N GLN A 36 -1.10 -8.83 -5.69
CA GLN A 36 -0.11 -9.78 -6.21
C GLN A 36 0.76 -10.35 -5.09
N GLU A 37 1.21 -9.51 -4.15
CA GLU A 37 2.00 -9.98 -3.02
C GLU A 37 1.19 -10.88 -2.09
N TYR A 38 -0.08 -10.56 -1.81
CA TYR A 38 -0.92 -11.38 -0.95
C TYR A 38 -1.27 -12.74 -1.59
N ILE A 39 -1.50 -12.79 -2.90
CA ILE A 39 -1.66 -14.05 -3.64
C ILE A 39 -0.37 -14.87 -3.58
N ARG A 40 0.79 -14.24 -3.82
CA ARG A 40 2.10 -14.91 -3.79
C ARG A 40 2.41 -15.54 -2.44
N GLN A 41 1.99 -14.89 -1.35
CA GLN A 41 2.16 -15.39 0.02
C GLN A 41 1.04 -16.34 0.47
N GLY A 42 -0.03 -16.51 -0.32
CA GLY A 42 -1.17 -17.36 0.02
C GLY A 42 -2.08 -16.77 1.10
N TYR A 43 -2.11 -15.44 1.25
CA TYR A 43 -2.95 -14.75 2.25
C TYR A 43 -4.41 -14.59 1.81
N ILE A 44 -4.67 -14.60 0.50
CA ILE A 44 -6.00 -14.45 -0.08
C ILE A 44 -6.17 -15.38 -1.27
N ASP A 45 -7.42 -15.67 -1.62
CA ASP A 45 -7.77 -16.29 -2.89
C ASP A 45 -7.82 -15.26 -4.04
N GLY A 46 -7.76 -15.76 -5.27
CA GLY A 46 -7.86 -14.94 -6.47
C GLY A 46 -9.21 -14.21 -6.56
N HIS A 47 -9.19 -12.94 -6.94
CA HIS A 47 -10.38 -12.12 -7.16
C HIS A 47 -10.39 -11.55 -8.60
N PRO A 48 -11.55 -11.51 -9.31
CA PRO A 48 -11.61 -11.07 -10.71
C PRO A 48 -11.10 -9.65 -10.98
N SER A 49 -11.13 -8.77 -9.97
CA SER A 49 -10.59 -7.41 -10.11
C SER A 49 -9.07 -7.34 -10.23
N GLY A 50 -8.35 -8.38 -9.79
CA GLY A 50 -6.88 -8.34 -9.69
C GLY A 50 -6.35 -7.30 -8.70
N MET A 51 -7.20 -6.79 -7.80
CA MET A 51 -6.90 -5.70 -6.88
C MET A 51 -7.37 -5.99 -5.46
N ARG A 52 -6.58 -5.59 -4.46
CA ARG A 52 -6.94 -5.59 -3.04
C ARG A 52 -7.56 -4.22 -2.73
N PHE A 53 -8.86 -4.08 -2.99
CA PHE A 53 -9.61 -2.84 -2.81
C PHE A 53 -10.95 -3.10 -2.10
N PHE A 54 -11.26 -2.33 -1.07
CA PHE A 54 -12.45 -2.49 -0.22
C PHE A 54 -13.05 -1.13 0.16
N LEU A 55 -14.22 -1.15 0.81
CA LEU A 55 -14.97 0.06 1.18
C LEU A 55 -14.12 1.08 1.95
N HIS A 56 -13.27 0.64 2.89
CA HIS A 56 -12.38 1.53 3.62
C HIS A 56 -11.43 2.36 2.73
N ASN A 57 -11.12 1.90 1.52
CA ASN A 57 -10.24 2.63 0.59
C ASN A 57 -10.90 3.85 -0.06
N ILE A 58 -12.23 3.99 0.03
CA ILE A 58 -12.94 5.16 -0.54
C ILE A 58 -13.20 6.27 0.47
N LEU A 59 -12.89 6.04 1.75
CA LEU A 59 -13.05 7.06 2.78
C LEU A 59 -12.13 8.25 2.49
N PRO A 60 -12.63 9.51 2.59
CA PRO A 60 -11.82 10.71 2.34
C PRO A 60 -10.55 10.81 3.17
N GLU A 61 -10.57 10.25 4.38
CA GLU A 61 -9.46 10.25 5.33
C GLU A 61 -8.46 9.11 5.07
N THR A 62 -8.83 8.09 4.26
CA THR A 62 -7.91 7.01 3.89
C THR A 62 -6.81 7.54 2.99
N THR A 63 -5.56 7.40 3.46
CA THR A 63 -4.38 7.92 2.75
C THR A 63 -3.52 6.77 2.26
N THR A 64 -3.36 6.67 0.94
CA THR A 64 -2.43 5.72 0.30
C THR A 64 -1.13 6.43 -0.04
N PHE A 65 -0.03 5.94 0.51
CA PHE A 65 1.33 6.34 0.22
C PHE A 65 1.92 5.42 -0.85
N VAL A 66 2.78 5.97 -1.69
CA VAL A 66 3.50 5.28 -2.76
C VAL A 66 4.98 5.61 -2.69
N ALA A 67 5.81 4.63 -3.03
CA ALA A 67 7.18 4.85 -3.47
C ALA A 67 7.23 4.60 -4.98
N MET A 68 7.62 5.62 -5.73
CA MET A 68 7.70 5.58 -7.19
C MET A 68 9.15 5.42 -7.62
N LEU A 69 9.41 4.50 -8.55
CA LEU A 69 10.63 4.45 -9.32
C LEU A 69 10.26 4.75 -10.77
N GLU A 70 10.70 5.90 -11.28
CA GLU A 70 10.20 6.46 -12.54
C GLU A 70 8.65 6.56 -12.50
N ASP A 71 7.95 5.92 -13.45
CA ASP A 71 6.49 5.93 -13.54
C ASP A 71 5.83 4.72 -12.87
N LYS A 72 6.57 3.94 -12.08
CA LYS A 72 6.09 2.70 -11.47
C LYS A 72 5.98 2.78 -9.95
N VAL A 73 4.80 2.43 -9.43
CA VAL A 73 4.61 2.15 -7.99
C VAL A 73 5.36 0.86 -7.64
N VAL A 74 6.38 0.96 -6.79
CA VAL A 74 7.17 -0.21 -6.34
C VAL A 74 6.92 -0.60 -4.88
N ALA A 75 6.37 0.31 -4.09
CA ALA A 75 5.92 0.05 -2.73
C ALA A 75 4.70 0.92 -2.42
N THR A 76 3.86 0.45 -1.51
CA THR A 76 2.69 1.18 -1.05
C THR A 76 2.40 0.87 0.42
N ALA A 77 1.83 1.85 1.12
CA ALA A 77 1.26 1.69 2.45
C ALA A 77 -0.03 2.50 2.51
N THR A 78 -1.08 1.98 3.15
CA THR A 78 -2.34 2.70 3.32
C THR A 78 -2.62 2.89 4.80
N ILE A 79 -2.92 4.12 5.20
CA ILE A 79 -3.42 4.44 6.53
C ILE A 79 -4.94 4.60 6.41
N ILE A 80 -5.66 3.81 7.21
CA ILE A 80 -7.12 3.85 7.32
C ILE A 80 -7.42 4.28 8.76
N PRO A 81 -7.83 5.54 8.99
CA PRO A 81 -8.31 5.99 10.29
C PRO A 81 -9.61 5.28 10.68
N ASP A 82 -9.90 5.25 11.98
CA ASP A 82 -11.19 4.75 12.47
C ASP A 82 -12.35 5.60 11.95
N SER A 83 -13.49 4.96 11.68
CA SER A 83 -14.63 5.53 10.97
C SER A 83 -15.96 4.91 11.42
N PRO A 84 -17.13 5.48 11.07
CA PRO A 84 -18.43 4.87 11.42
C PRO A 84 -18.67 3.47 10.84
N ILE A 85 -17.90 3.04 9.84
CA ILE A 85 -17.94 1.68 9.30
C ILE A 85 -16.91 0.74 9.96
N GLY A 86 -16.22 1.20 11.00
CA GLY A 86 -15.18 0.49 11.71
C GLY A 86 -13.83 0.51 10.98
N LEU A 87 -13.00 -0.48 11.32
CA LEU A 87 -11.70 -0.74 10.72
C LEU A 87 -11.71 -2.06 9.95
N PRO A 88 -10.84 -2.23 8.94
CA PRO A 88 -10.67 -3.51 8.25
C PRO A 88 -10.33 -4.69 9.18
N MET A 89 -9.75 -4.41 10.35
CA MET A 89 -9.39 -5.43 11.33
C MET A 89 -10.59 -5.97 12.09
N ASP A 90 -11.70 -5.24 12.18
CA ASP A 90 -12.91 -5.65 12.89
C ASP A 90 -13.55 -6.88 12.21
N ASP A 91 -13.41 -6.99 10.89
CA ASP A 91 -13.86 -8.15 10.13
C ASP A 91 -12.96 -9.38 10.33
N LEU A 92 -11.66 -9.15 10.51
CA LEU A 92 -10.62 -10.20 10.61
C LEU A 92 -10.51 -10.78 12.02
N TYR A 93 -10.70 -9.94 13.04
CA TYR A 93 -10.55 -10.29 14.44
C TYR A 93 -11.87 -10.03 15.16
N LYS A 94 -12.84 -10.91 14.94
CA LYS A 94 -14.06 -10.95 15.74
C LYS A 94 -13.74 -11.64 17.06
N GLU A 95 -14.11 -11.03 18.18
CA GLU A 95 -14.16 -11.71 19.48
C GLU A 95 -15.10 -12.93 19.44
#